data_AF-D7E2P1-F1
#
_entry.id   AF-D7E2P1-F1
#
_cell.length_a   1.000
_cell.length_b   1.000
_cell.length_c   1.000
_cell.angle_alpha   90.00
_cell.angle_beta   90.00
_cell.angle_gamma   90.00
#
_symmetry.space_group_name_H-M   'P 1'
#
loop_
_entity.id
_entity.type
_entity.pdbx_description
1 polymer ?
#
loop_
_entity_poly.entity_id
_entity_poly.type
_entity_poly.pdbx_seq_one_letter_code
_entity_poly.pdbx_strand_id
1 'polypeptide(L)'
;MLNIHLWKIFSHSTTAVVLLTTVNIALSSLSLAQTQKLSAASTISTDYLLGGGDRIRVNVFEVPEYTGEYQVPPGGAINLPLIGSISVLGLTTEQAADEIARRYARFLKRPLISVNLLSSRPINVFVAGEVTRPGSYTLSLQGSGGDNPGVQYPTVLAALTTAQGVTLAADVSKVQLRRKIGRSGEQVISFNLKEITKTGKIPQDITLRDGDTIVVPTATNFNVAEARNLFAANYAASQNAPRTVAITGQVYRPGSYLVTPGSSSSEAGTVAPGSGLPTLMRGIQLAGGITSQADVRSIKIRRPTRIGSEQTLNINLWELLQTGDLNQDVVLQDGDTIVVPTATEINTAEVTQLATTTLSPATIQVGVVGEVKKPGLTALQPNSSLNQALLAAGGFNDARASSAAVDLIRLNPNGTVSKRVVKIDFSKGINDETNPILHNNDVVLVSRSGIAKTSDTVNTVASPLGTLLGIVRIFFGL
;
A
#
# COMPACT_ATOMS: atom_id res chain seq x y z
N MET A 1 -16.55 28.55 68.36
CA MET A 1 -17.17 27.23 68.15
C MET A 1 -16.39 26.52 67.06
N LEU A 2 -15.95 25.29 67.37
CA LEU A 2 -15.22 24.31 66.54
C LEU A 2 -13.91 24.77 65.86
N ASN A 3 -12.77 24.34 66.40
CA ASN A 3 -11.87 23.48 65.62
C ASN A 3 -10.77 22.82 66.47
N ILE A 4 -10.82 21.48 66.45
CA ILE A 4 -9.74 20.48 66.48
C ILE A 4 -8.80 20.48 67.70
N HIS A 5 -9.10 19.52 68.60
CA HIS A 5 -8.25 18.99 69.65
C HIS A 5 -7.47 17.77 69.14
N LEU A 6 -6.16 17.70 69.43
CA LEU A 6 -5.38 16.48 69.75
C LEU A 6 -3.96 16.95 70.15
N TRP A 7 -3.74 17.36 71.40
CA TRP A 7 -3.24 16.55 72.53
C TRP A 7 -1.96 15.75 72.19
N LYS A 8 -0.78 16.22 72.67
CA LYS A 8 -0.17 16.00 74.02
C LYS A 8 0.54 14.62 74.06
N ILE A 9 1.78 14.44 74.51
CA ILE A 9 2.36 14.81 75.81
C ILE A 9 3.88 14.49 75.80
N PHE A 10 4.68 15.43 76.32
CA PHE A 10 5.84 15.32 77.25
C PHE A 10 7.03 14.39 76.95
N SER A 11 8.27 14.62 77.38
CA SER A 11 9.07 15.77 77.85
C SER A 11 10.38 15.19 78.46
N HIS A 12 11.34 16.08 78.74
CA HIS A 12 12.61 15.90 79.48
C HIS A 12 13.77 15.34 78.64
N SER A 13 15.01 15.84 78.71
CA SER A 13 15.66 16.68 79.73
C SER A 13 16.84 17.43 79.10
N THR A 14 17.01 18.70 79.45
CA THR A 14 18.22 19.50 79.28
C THR A 14 19.06 19.40 80.56
N THR A 15 20.35 19.01 80.46
CA THR A 15 21.50 19.66 81.13
C THR A 15 22.83 18.92 80.90
N ALA A 16 23.73 19.62 80.19
CA ALA A 16 25.19 19.74 80.32
C ALA A 16 26.02 18.69 81.09
N VAL A 17 27.13 18.22 80.48
CA VAL A 17 28.51 18.31 81.01
C VAL A 17 29.52 18.27 79.84
N VAL A 18 30.48 19.19 79.88
CA VAL A 18 31.63 19.40 78.98
C VAL A 18 32.72 18.34 79.22
N LEU A 19 33.29 17.76 78.15
CA LEU A 19 34.66 17.24 78.20
C LEU A 19 35.36 17.37 76.83
N LEU A 20 36.54 18.00 76.86
CA LEU A 20 37.48 18.22 75.77
C LEU A 20 37.77 16.95 74.96
N THR A 21 37.78 17.06 73.63
CA THR A 21 38.84 16.48 72.78
C THR A 21 39.01 17.31 71.52
N THR A 22 40.21 17.88 71.33
CA THR A 22 40.65 18.47 70.08
C THR A 22 41.00 17.35 69.10
N VAL A 23 40.12 17.08 68.14
CA VAL A 23 40.44 16.19 67.01
C VAL A 23 40.70 17.06 65.78
N ASN A 24 41.95 17.01 65.32
CA ASN A 24 42.41 17.59 64.05
C ASN A 24 41.57 17.03 62.89
N ILE A 25 40.78 17.87 62.24
CA ILE A 25 40.13 17.53 60.96
C ILE A 25 41.18 17.74 59.87
N ALA A 26 41.94 16.70 59.54
CA ALA A 26 42.59 16.60 58.24
C ALA A 26 41.49 16.26 57.22
N LEU A 27 41.02 17.26 56.46
CA LEU A 27 40.17 17.01 55.29
C LEU A 27 41.02 16.31 54.23
N SER A 28 40.95 14.99 54.19
CA SER A 28 41.34 14.21 53.01
C SER A 28 40.41 14.57 51.86
N SER A 29 40.90 15.39 50.93
CA SER A 29 40.28 15.60 49.63
C SER A 29 40.32 14.28 48.86
N LEU A 30 39.20 13.55 48.85
CA LEU A 30 38.96 12.50 47.88
C LEU A 30 38.89 13.16 46.49
N SER A 31 40.04 13.23 45.83
CA SER A 31 40.12 13.43 44.39
C SER A 31 39.53 12.19 43.72
N LEU A 32 38.23 12.23 43.42
CA LEU A 32 37.68 11.41 42.35
C LEU A 32 38.26 11.94 41.03
N ALA A 33 39.48 11.52 40.72
CA ALA A 33 40.00 11.55 39.37
C ALA A 33 39.18 10.52 38.57
N GLN A 34 37.98 10.94 38.17
CA GLN A 34 37.15 10.25 37.21
C GLN A 34 37.99 10.19 35.93
N THR A 35 38.56 9.02 35.68
CA THR A 35 39.26 8.72 34.43
C THR A 35 38.20 8.76 33.34
N GLN A 36 37.96 9.96 32.79
CA GLN A 36 37.19 10.11 31.57
C GLN A 36 37.98 9.36 30.50
N LYS A 37 37.54 8.15 30.22
CA LYS A 37 37.84 7.46 28.97
C LYS A 37 37.37 8.43 27.88
N LEU A 38 38.29 9.22 27.32
CA LEU A 38 38.02 9.98 26.11
C LEU A 38 37.66 8.96 25.03
N SER A 39 36.36 8.72 24.88
CA SER A 39 35.82 8.16 23.67
C SER A 39 36.14 9.18 22.60
N ALA A 40 37.18 8.91 21.81
CA ALA A 40 37.48 9.67 20.60
C ALA A 40 36.24 9.57 19.71
N ALA A 41 35.37 10.58 19.77
CA ALA A 41 34.39 10.83 18.74
C ALA A 41 35.21 11.00 17.46
N SER A 42 35.17 9.99 16.59
CA SER A 42 35.77 10.09 15.27
C SER A 42 34.98 11.18 14.56
N THR A 43 35.53 12.39 14.50
CA THR A 43 35.02 13.43 13.61
C THR A 43 35.16 12.86 12.20
N ILE A 44 34.08 12.33 11.65
CA ILE A 44 34.05 11.91 10.25
C ILE A 44 34.27 13.20 9.47
N SER A 45 35.48 13.39 8.92
CA SER A 45 35.80 14.53 8.07
C SER A 45 34.83 14.52 6.89
N THR A 46 33.88 15.45 6.91
CA THR A 46 32.88 15.68 5.86
C THR A 46 33.43 16.50 4.70
N ASP A 47 34.70 16.86 4.75
CA ASP A 47 35.33 17.74 3.78
C ASP A 47 35.30 17.10 2.38
N TYR A 48 34.83 17.89 1.42
CA TYR A 48 34.75 17.45 0.04
C TYR A 48 36.15 17.37 -0.56
N LEU A 49 36.46 16.22 -1.15
CA LEU A 49 37.74 15.99 -1.82
C LEU A 49 37.57 16.09 -3.34
N LEU A 50 38.35 16.97 -3.95
CA LEU A 50 38.38 17.18 -5.38
C LEU A 50 38.79 15.90 -6.11
N GLY A 51 38.19 15.69 -7.28
CA GLY A 51 38.50 14.55 -8.13
C GLY A 51 37.97 14.72 -9.55
N GLY A 52 38.23 13.71 -10.38
CA GLY A 52 37.89 13.78 -11.81
C GLY A 52 36.40 13.99 -12.04
N GLY A 53 36.05 14.95 -12.88
CA GLY A 53 34.68 15.34 -13.19
C GLY A 53 34.21 16.63 -12.51
N ASP A 54 34.92 17.11 -11.49
CA ASP A 54 34.58 18.35 -10.80
C ASP A 54 34.90 19.57 -11.69
N ARG A 55 34.14 20.65 -11.52
CA ARG A 55 34.43 21.95 -12.15
C ARG A 55 34.77 22.96 -11.08
N ILE A 56 35.94 23.54 -11.19
CA ILE A 56 36.45 24.52 -10.23
C ILE A 56 36.76 25.85 -10.92
N ARG A 57 36.64 26.94 -10.19
CA ARG A 57 37.14 28.26 -10.58
C ARG A 57 38.34 28.61 -9.73
N VAL A 58 39.47 28.83 -10.38
CA VAL A 58 40.70 29.29 -9.73
C VAL A 58 40.75 30.80 -9.94
N ASN A 59 40.69 31.55 -8.85
CA ASN A 59 40.84 33.01 -8.85
C ASN A 59 42.22 33.37 -8.33
N VAL A 60 42.98 34.13 -9.13
CA VAL A 60 44.26 34.69 -8.74
C VAL A 60 44.06 36.20 -8.55
N PHE A 61 44.16 36.66 -7.31
CA PHE A 61 43.93 38.06 -6.98
C PHE A 61 44.94 38.97 -7.69
N GLU A 62 44.48 40.14 -8.16
CA GLU A 62 45.27 41.12 -8.93
C GLU A 62 45.85 40.60 -10.27
N VAL A 63 45.59 39.35 -10.67
CA VAL A 63 46.08 38.77 -11.92
C VAL A 63 44.95 38.03 -12.66
N PRO A 64 44.02 38.76 -13.31
CA PRO A 64 42.86 38.16 -13.97
C PRO A 64 43.24 37.23 -15.13
N GLU A 65 44.41 37.43 -15.75
CA GLU A 65 44.93 36.58 -16.84
C GLU A 65 45.21 35.13 -16.41
N TYR A 66 45.42 34.89 -15.11
CA TYR A 66 45.64 33.55 -14.56
C TYR A 66 44.40 32.98 -13.86
N THR A 67 43.33 33.78 -13.81
CA THR A 67 42.02 33.35 -13.31
C THR A 67 41.29 32.58 -14.41
N GLY A 68 40.65 31.48 -14.06
CA GLY A 68 39.93 30.67 -15.03
C GLY A 68 39.08 29.57 -14.43
N GLU A 69 38.26 28.97 -15.28
CA GLU A 69 37.48 27.79 -14.93
C GLU A 69 38.12 26.55 -15.52
N TYR A 70 38.23 25.51 -14.69
CA TYR A 70 38.90 24.28 -15.05
C TYR A 70 38.00 23.10 -14.70
N GLN A 71 37.84 22.20 -15.66
CA GLN A 71 37.26 20.89 -15.41
C GLN A 71 38.39 19.94 -15.03
N VAL A 72 38.25 19.26 -13.90
CA VAL A 72 39.23 18.29 -13.40
C VAL A 72 39.13 17.01 -14.25
N PRO A 73 40.17 16.62 -15.01
CA PRO A 73 40.14 15.38 -15.79
C PRO A 73 40.16 14.13 -14.89
N PRO A 74 39.90 12.91 -15.41
CA PRO A 74 39.95 11.67 -14.63
C PRO A 74 41.28 11.40 -13.93
N GLY A 75 42.39 11.87 -14.50
CA GLY A 75 43.72 11.81 -13.89
C GLY A 75 43.93 12.80 -12.74
N GLY A 76 42.96 13.68 -12.48
CA GLY A 76 42.95 14.61 -11.35
C GLY A 76 43.92 15.78 -11.46
N ALA A 77 44.55 15.99 -12.62
CA ALA A 77 45.50 17.08 -12.84
C ALA A 77 44.93 18.15 -13.78
N ILE A 78 44.95 19.41 -13.32
CA ILE A 78 44.53 20.58 -14.09
C ILE A 78 45.74 21.29 -14.69
N ASN A 79 45.58 21.88 -15.88
CA ASN A 79 46.64 22.68 -16.50
C ASN A 79 46.40 24.16 -16.24
N LEU A 80 47.35 24.81 -15.55
CA LEU A 80 47.30 26.23 -15.25
C LEU A 80 48.39 27.00 -16.02
N PRO A 81 48.15 28.27 -16.39
CA PRO A 81 49.15 29.12 -17.05
C PRO A 81 50.48 29.17 -16.27
N LEU A 82 51.61 29.15 -17.00
CA LEU A 82 52.99 29.22 -16.48
C LEU A 82 53.48 28.06 -15.58
N ILE A 83 52.60 27.43 -14.80
CA ILE A 83 52.95 26.37 -13.84
C ILE A 83 52.59 24.96 -14.30
N GLY A 84 51.90 24.85 -15.44
CA GLY A 84 51.60 23.57 -16.10
C GLY A 84 50.64 22.69 -15.30
N SER A 85 50.88 21.38 -15.32
CA SER A 85 49.97 20.39 -14.74
C SER A 85 50.11 20.27 -13.22
N ILE A 86 49.00 20.41 -12.50
CA ILE A 86 48.92 20.30 -11.04
C ILE A 86 47.87 19.26 -10.66
N SER A 87 48.27 18.29 -9.83
CA SER A 87 47.34 17.33 -9.24
C SER A 87 46.51 18.00 -8.15
N VAL A 88 45.19 18.00 -8.33
CA VAL A 88 44.20 18.39 -7.32
C VAL A 88 43.44 17.18 -6.77
N LEU A 89 43.78 15.96 -7.22
CA LEU A 89 43.13 14.74 -6.78
C LEU A 89 43.26 14.53 -5.27
N GLY A 90 42.14 14.35 -4.59
CA GLY A 90 42.10 14.08 -3.16
C GLY A 90 42.41 15.29 -2.27
N LEU A 91 42.56 16.49 -2.84
CA LEU A 91 42.76 17.73 -2.09
C LEU A 91 41.42 18.41 -1.80
N THR A 92 41.33 19.15 -0.70
CA THR A 92 40.24 20.12 -0.50
C THR A 92 40.46 21.36 -1.37
N THR A 93 39.45 22.22 -1.50
CA THR A 93 39.57 23.50 -2.22
C THR A 93 40.67 24.39 -1.64
N GLU A 94 40.83 24.40 -0.33
CA GLU A 94 41.84 25.18 0.40
C GLU A 94 43.23 24.60 0.16
N GLN A 95 43.37 23.27 0.29
CA GLN A 95 44.63 22.58 0.03
C GLN A 95 45.07 22.73 -1.43
N ALA A 96 44.12 22.72 -2.37
CA ALA A 96 44.38 22.99 -3.77
C ALA A 96 44.83 24.45 -3.97
N ALA A 97 44.18 25.42 -3.32
CA ALA A 97 44.58 26.82 -3.38
C ALA A 97 46.02 27.03 -2.88
N ASP A 98 46.37 26.44 -1.74
CA ASP A 98 47.72 26.50 -1.17
C ASP A 98 48.77 25.88 -2.10
N GLU A 99 48.46 24.73 -2.70
CA GLU A 99 49.37 24.06 -3.63
C GLU A 99 49.60 24.90 -4.89
N ILE A 100 48.52 25.47 -5.45
CA ILE A 100 48.59 26.36 -6.62
C ILE A 100 49.39 27.63 -6.26
N ALA A 101 49.19 28.20 -5.07
CA ALA A 101 49.91 29.39 -4.60
C ALA A 101 51.41 29.12 -4.46
N ARG A 102 51.79 27.96 -3.89
CA ARG A 102 53.19 27.53 -3.80
C ARG A 102 53.86 27.45 -5.17
N ARG A 103 53.17 26.96 -6.20
CA ARG A 103 53.74 26.86 -7.55
C ARG A 103 53.87 28.21 -8.24
N TYR A 104 52.88 29.09 -8.08
CA TYR A 104 52.94 30.45 -8.64
C TYR A 104 53.93 31.37 -7.93
N ALA A 105 54.40 31.05 -6.73
CA ALA A 105 55.38 31.86 -6.00
C ALA A 105 56.72 32.08 -6.75
N ARG A 106 57.02 31.26 -7.77
CA ARG A 106 58.17 31.45 -8.68
C ARG A 106 57.97 32.55 -9.72
N PHE A 107 56.73 32.95 -9.97
CA PHE A 107 56.33 33.90 -11.02
C PHE A 107 55.64 35.14 -10.46
N LEU A 108 55.00 35.03 -9.29
CA LEU A 108 54.24 36.09 -8.64
C LEU A 108 54.78 36.38 -7.23
N LYS A 109 54.82 37.67 -6.86
CA LYS A 109 55.21 38.10 -5.52
C LYS A 109 53.98 38.06 -4.61
N ARG A 110 53.95 37.11 -3.67
CA ARG A 110 52.83 36.88 -2.71
C ARG A 110 51.49 36.58 -3.42
N PRO A 111 51.37 35.47 -4.17
CA PRO A 111 50.13 35.10 -4.83
C PRO A 111 49.02 34.81 -3.81
N LEU A 112 47.88 35.49 -3.95
CA LEU A 112 46.65 35.20 -3.19
C LEU A 112 45.69 34.47 -4.13
N ILE A 113 45.40 33.21 -3.82
CA ILE A 113 44.64 32.31 -4.69
C ILE A 113 43.46 31.75 -3.92
N SER A 114 42.30 31.70 -4.57
CA SER A 114 41.14 30.97 -4.08
C SER A 114 40.63 29.98 -5.13
N VAL A 115 40.19 28.81 -4.67
CA VAL A 115 39.61 27.77 -5.52
C VAL A 115 38.18 27.55 -5.08
N ASN A 116 37.23 27.75 -5.99
CA ASN A 116 35.81 27.57 -5.73
C ASN A 116 35.27 26.39 -6.51
N LEU A 117 34.51 25.51 -5.87
CA LEU A 117 33.82 24.41 -6.55
C LEU A 117 32.54 24.93 -7.23
N LEU A 118 32.56 25.02 -8.55
CA LEU A 118 31.41 25.44 -9.36
C LEU A 118 30.37 24.31 -9.51
N SER A 119 30.83 23.09 -9.75
CA SER A 119 29.96 21.92 -9.79
C SER A 119 30.73 20.68 -9.34
N SER A 120 30.11 19.89 -8.46
CA SER A 120 30.63 18.61 -8.02
C SER A 120 30.32 17.51 -9.05
N ARG A 121 31.18 16.49 -9.15
CA ARG A 121 30.86 15.31 -9.97
C ARG A 121 29.67 14.55 -9.39
N PRO A 122 28.74 14.05 -10.22
CA PRO A 122 27.70 13.18 -9.73
C PRO A 122 28.29 11.85 -9.26
N ILE A 123 27.61 11.19 -8.33
CA ILE A 123 27.97 9.85 -7.86
C ILE A 123 27.00 8.82 -8.40
N ASN A 124 27.49 7.61 -8.65
CA ASN A 124 26.67 6.48 -9.06
C ASN A 124 26.48 5.54 -7.88
N VAL A 125 25.22 5.25 -7.57
CA VAL A 125 24.84 4.31 -6.51
C VAL A 125 23.97 3.21 -7.08
N PHE A 126 24.01 2.05 -6.44
CA PHE A 126 23.17 0.90 -6.81
C PHE A 126 22.11 0.69 -5.76
N VAL A 127 20.87 0.52 -6.16
CA VAL A 127 19.76 0.20 -5.26
C VAL A 127 19.18 -1.15 -5.66
N ALA A 128 19.13 -2.07 -4.71
CA ALA A 128 18.72 -3.46 -4.94
C ALA A 128 17.80 -3.97 -3.82
N GLY A 129 17.07 -5.06 -4.12
CA GLY A 129 16.16 -5.72 -3.19
C GLY A 129 14.71 -5.24 -3.31
N GLU A 130 13.99 -5.16 -2.19
CA GLU A 130 12.57 -4.78 -2.08
C GLU A 130 12.34 -3.27 -2.23
N VAL A 131 12.70 -2.75 -3.39
CA VAL A 131 12.42 -1.38 -3.81
C VAL A 131 11.51 -1.35 -5.02
N THR A 132 10.78 -0.25 -5.20
CA THR A 132 9.85 -0.09 -6.32
C THR A 132 10.57 -0.18 -7.66
N ARG A 133 11.76 0.42 -7.78
CA ARG A 133 12.61 0.34 -8.98
C ARG A 133 14.05 0.03 -8.59
N PRO A 134 14.48 -1.24 -8.62
CA PRO A 134 15.90 -1.57 -8.46
C PRO A 134 16.69 -1.11 -9.69
N GLY A 135 17.94 -0.70 -9.51
CA GLY A 135 18.77 -0.20 -10.60
C GLY A 135 19.97 0.62 -10.14
N SER A 136 20.69 1.16 -11.12
CA SER A 136 21.73 2.15 -10.90
C SER A 136 21.14 3.56 -11.00
N TYR A 137 21.57 4.44 -10.11
CA TYR A 137 21.09 5.81 -10.02
C TYR A 137 22.28 6.77 -9.92
N THR A 138 22.21 7.84 -10.71
CA THR A 138 23.19 8.92 -10.68
C THR A 138 22.62 10.06 -9.84
N LEU A 139 23.29 10.37 -8.72
CA LEU A 139 22.87 11.40 -7.78
C LEU A 139 23.86 12.56 -7.81
N SER A 140 23.34 13.78 -7.87
CA SER A 140 24.16 15.00 -7.76
C SER A 140 24.33 15.36 -6.29
N LEU A 141 25.51 15.87 -5.91
CA LEU A 141 25.68 16.43 -4.58
C LEU A 141 25.02 17.81 -4.53
N GLN A 142 24.35 18.13 -3.43
CA GLN A 142 23.64 19.38 -3.25
C GLN A 142 24.54 20.39 -2.53
N GLY A 143 24.51 21.65 -2.97
CA GLY A 143 25.34 22.72 -2.39
C GLY A 143 26.48 23.16 -3.32
N SER A 144 26.39 24.40 -3.79
CA SER A 144 27.49 25.12 -4.41
C SER A 144 27.30 26.62 -4.18
N GLY A 145 28.39 27.29 -3.78
CA GLY A 145 28.57 28.75 -3.89
C GLY A 145 28.53 29.53 -2.58
N GLY A 146 29.65 29.58 -1.85
CA GLY A 146 29.86 30.51 -0.74
C GLY A 146 31.15 30.23 0.04
N ASP A 147 31.50 31.11 0.98
CA ASP A 147 32.73 31.06 1.80
C ASP A 147 32.82 29.86 2.77
N ASN A 148 31.84 28.95 2.72
CA ASN A 148 31.85 27.65 3.41
C ASN A 148 31.46 26.55 2.40
N PRO A 149 32.40 25.76 1.85
CA PRO A 149 32.11 24.71 0.87
C PRO A 149 31.52 23.47 1.55
N GLY A 150 30.31 23.59 2.11
CA GLY A 150 29.54 22.45 2.58
C GLY A 150 28.89 21.74 1.40
N VAL A 151 29.62 20.86 0.72
CA VAL A 151 29.00 19.96 -0.26
C VAL A 151 28.19 18.91 0.51
N GLN A 152 26.87 18.94 0.35
CA GLN A 152 25.98 17.97 0.96
C GLN A 152 25.92 16.72 0.08
N TYR A 153 26.51 15.64 0.59
CA TYR A 153 26.41 14.33 -0.02
C TYR A 153 24.96 13.83 0.02
N PRO A 154 24.47 13.19 -1.06
CA PRO A 154 23.14 12.60 -1.07
C PRO A 154 23.08 11.48 -0.02
N THR A 155 21.90 11.30 0.56
CA THR A 155 21.66 10.33 1.64
C THR A 155 21.04 9.06 1.09
N VAL A 156 21.06 7.98 1.87
CA VAL A 156 20.32 6.74 1.55
C VAL A 156 18.86 7.06 1.22
N LEU A 157 18.22 7.94 1.99
CA LEU A 157 16.83 8.30 1.78
C LEU A 157 16.63 8.93 0.39
N ALA A 158 17.52 9.84 -0.03
CA ALA A 158 17.46 10.44 -1.36
C ALA A 158 17.61 9.40 -2.49
N ALA A 159 18.46 8.38 -2.29
CA ALA A 159 18.56 7.28 -3.24
C ALA A 159 17.29 6.42 -3.28
N LEU A 160 16.71 6.10 -2.12
CA LEU A 160 15.46 5.32 -2.05
C LEU A 160 14.27 6.08 -2.64
N THR A 161 14.16 7.39 -2.43
CA THR A 161 13.10 8.19 -3.06
C THR A 161 13.27 8.27 -4.58
N THR A 162 14.52 8.39 -5.07
CA THR A 162 14.82 8.31 -6.51
C THR A 162 14.45 6.93 -7.08
N ALA A 163 14.61 5.87 -6.28
CA ALA A 163 14.16 4.51 -6.59
C ALA A 163 12.64 4.28 -6.40
N GLN A 164 11.85 5.35 -6.23
CA GLN A 164 10.40 5.35 -5.97
C GLN A 164 9.99 4.62 -4.68
N GLY A 165 10.86 4.63 -3.67
CA GLY A 165 10.61 4.07 -2.35
C GLY A 165 10.73 2.55 -2.27
N VAL A 166 10.50 2.02 -1.08
CA VAL A 166 10.51 0.59 -0.75
C VAL A 166 9.13 -0.05 -0.97
N THR A 167 9.10 -1.34 -1.30
CA THR A 167 7.84 -2.10 -1.38
C THR A 167 7.29 -2.39 0.02
N LEU A 168 6.01 -2.78 0.16
CA LEU A 168 5.48 -3.16 1.50
C LEU A 168 5.98 -4.53 1.96
N ALA A 169 6.65 -5.29 1.09
CA ALA A 169 7.30 -6.54 1.44
C ALA A 169 8.72 -6.33 2.01
N ALA A 170 9.23 -5.09 2.02
CA ALA A 170 10.56 -4.76 2.50
C ALA A 170 10.71 -4.88 4.02
N ASP A 171 11.84 -5.41 4.48
CA ASP A 171 12.31 -5.25 5.86
C ASP A 171 13.13 -3.97 5.99
N VAL A 172 12.42 -2.88 6.28
CA VAL A 172 13.01 -1.56 6.47
C VAL A 172 13.85 -1.43 7.75
N SER A 173 13.84 -2.45 8.63
CA SER A 173 14.62 -2.44 9.86
C SER A 173 16.06 -2.92 9.67
N LYS A 174 16.34 -3.58 8.54
CA LYS A 174 17.64 -4.19 8.22
C LYS A 174 18.18 -3.71 6.87
N VAL A 175 17.96 -2.45 6.53
CA VAL A 175 18.52 -1.89 5.29
C VAL A 175 20.03 -1.80 5.40
N GLN A 176 20.73 -2.21 4.35
CA GLN A 176 22.19 -2.29 4.33
C GLN A 176 22.76 -1.33 3.30
N LEU A 177 23.77 -0.56 3.70
CA LEU A 177 24.68 0.14 2.81
C LEU A 177 25.97 -0.66 2.70
N ARG A 178 26.32 -1.06 1.49
CA ARG A 178 27.53 -1.79 1.15
C ARG A 178 28.48 -0.85 0.43
N ARG A 179 29.62 -0.57 1.05
CA ARG A 179 30.65 0.36 0.54
C ARG A 179 31.94 -0.39 0.28
N LYS A 180 32.49 -0.28 -0.92
CA LYS A 180 33.79 -0.86 -1.24
C LYS A 180 34.92 -0.06 -0.56
N ILE A 181 35.79 -0.75 0.16
CA ILE A 181 37.01 -0.19 0.75
C ILE A 181 38.21 -0.86 0.07
N GLY A 182 38.94 -0.10 -0.74
CA GLY A 182 40.11 -0.60 -1.47
C GLY A 182 39.74 -1.58 -2.58
N ARG A 183 40.62 -2.55 -2.87
CA ARG A 183 40.46 -3.49 -4.00
C ARG A 183 39.54 -4.67 -3.70
N SER A 184 39.35 -5.05 -2.43
CA SER A 184 38.58 -6.24 -2.05
C SER A 184 37.82 -6.12 -0.72
N GLY A 185 37.97 -5.02 0.02
CA GLY A 185 37.24 -4.82 1.27
C GLY A 185 35.83 -4.32 0.98
N GLU A 186 34.87 -4.77 1.80
CA GLU A 186 33.51 -4.28 1.77
C GLU A 186 33.06 -3.94 3.20
N GLN A 187 32.62 -2.70 3.40
CA GLN A 187 32.01 -2.26 4.63
C GLN A 187 30.50 -2.36 4.50
N VAL A 188 29.86 -3.06 5.43
CA VAL A 188 28.40 -3.17 5.50
C VAL A 188 27.92 -2.39 6.70
N ILE A 189 27.09 -1.37 6.45
CA ILE A 189 26.46 -0.54 7.47
C ILE A 189 24.98 -0.86 7.46
N SER A 190 24.47 -1.40 8.56
CA SER A 190 23.04 -1.71 8.71
C SER A 190 22.35 -0.60 9.47
N PHE A 191 21.17 -0.19 9.01
CA PHE A 191 20.35 0.83 9.68
C PHE A 191 18.86 0.49 9.59
N ASN A 192 18.12 1.02 10.57
CA ASN A 192 16.69 0.82 10.73
C ASN A 192 15.94 2.09 10.33
N LEU A 193 15.26 2.07 9.19
CA LEU A 193 14.48 3.22 8.72
C LEU A 193 13.23 3.48 9.58
N LYS A 194 12.75 2.50 10.37
CA LYS A 194 11.61 2.72 11.30
C LYS A 194 11.96 3.75 12.37
N GLU A 195 13.24 3.89 12.72
CA GLU A 195 13.69 4.87 13.71
C GLU A 195 13.43 6.31 13.27
N ILE A 196 13.49 6.58 11.95
CA ILE A 196 13.22 7.90 11.38
C ILE A 196 11.78 8.30 11.65
N THR A 197 10.83 7.39 11.38
CA THR A 197 9.39 7.64 11.59
C THR A 197 9.02 7.73 13.07
N LYS A 198 9.71 6.99 13.94
CA LYS A 198 9.39 6.93 15.39
C LYS A 198 10.01 8.05 16.21
N THR A 199 11.27 8.36 15.97
CA THR A 199 12.05 9.27 16.84
C THR A 199 12.20 10.65 16.23
N GLY A 200 11.91 10.82 14.93
CA GLY A 200 12.21 12.04 14.17
C GLY A 200 13.70 12.35 14.06
N LYS A 201 14.57 11.54 14.70
CA LYS A 201 16.01 11.62 14.58
C LYS A 201 16.39 10.74 13.40
N ILE A 202 17.27 11.26 12.55
CA ILE A 202 17.98 10.47 11.56
C ILE A 202 19.19 9.92 12.32
N PRO A 203 19.17 8.67 12.84
CA PRO A 203 20.21 8.26 13.77
C PRO A 203 21.59 8.30 13.11
N GLN A 204 21.64 8.24 11.78
CA GLN A 204 22.81 8.44 10.95
C GLN A 204 22.27 8.94 9.60
N ASP A 205 22.44 10.22 9.27
CA ASP A 205 22.17 10.72 7.92
C ASP A 205 23.31 10.20 7.02
N ILE A 206 23.26 8.89 6.74
CA ILE A 206 24.37 8.17 6.12
C ILE A 206 24.53 8.72 4.72
N THR A 207 25.61 9.46 4.54
CA THR A 207 26.01 10.02 3.27
C THR A 207 26.51 8.92 2.35
N LEU A 208 26.05 8.97 1.10
CA LEU A 208 26.44 8.05 0.06
C LEU A 208 27.73 8.51 -0.60
N ARG A 209 28.53 7.53 -1.02
CA ARG A 209 29.74 7.71 -1.83
C ARG A 209 29.55 7.02 -3.17
N ASP A 210 30.37 7.42 -4.13
CA ASP A 210 30.40 6.77 -5.43
C ASP A 210 30.68 5.27 -5.30
N GLY A 211 29.90 4.45 -6.00
CA GLY A 211 29.97 3.00 -5.97
C GLY A 211 29.26 2.32 -4.79
N ASP A 212 28.62 3.08 -3.89
CA ASP A 212 27.84 2.51 -2.80
C ASP A 212 26.64 1.69 -3.31
N THR A 213 26.35 0.57 -2.66
CA THR A 213 25.20 -0.29 -2.95
C THR A 213 24.25 -0.34 -1.76
N ILE A 214 23.01 0.06 -1.96
CA ILE A 214 21.93 -0.01 -0.98
C ILE A 214 21.14 -1.28 -1.25
N VAL A 215 21.03 -2.13 -0.23
CA VAL A 215 20.26 -3.38 -0.30
C VAL A 215 19.13 -3.32 0.70
N VAL A 216 17.90 -3.45 0.19
CA VAL A 216 16.68 -3.53 1.00
C VAL A 216 16.22 -4.99 1.02
N PRO A 217 16.38 -5.71 2.15
CA PRO A 217 15.98 -7.12 2.22
C PRO A 217 14.45 -7.28 2.20
N THR A 218 13.98 -8.46 1.80
CA THR A 218 12.58 -8.87 1.94
C THR A 218 12.29 -9.29 3.39
N ALA A 219 11.15 -8.87 3.92
CA ALA A 219 10.69 -9.27 5.24
C ALA A 219 10.40 -10.76 5.30
N THR A 220 10.97 -11.44 6.30
CA THR A 220 10.69 -12.87 6.54
C THR A 220 9.31 -13.07 7.18
N ASN A 221 8.86 -12.10 7.98
CA ASN A 221 7.55 -12.10 8.62
C ASN A 221 6.79 -10.84 8.19
N PHE A 222 5.64 -11.00 7.55
CA PHE A 222 4.80 -9.88 7.15
C PHE A 222 3.81 -9.52 8.27
N ASN A 223 3.84 -8.28 8.73
CA ASN A 223 2.88 -7.74 9.69
C ASN A 223 2.05 -6.65 9.01
N VAL A 224 0.72 -6.81 8.96
CA VAL A 224 -0.17 -5.87 8.25
C VAL A 224 -0.18 -4.48 8.89
N ALA A 225 -0.19 -4.41 10.22
CA ALA A 225 -0.15 -3.14 10.95
C ALA A 225 1.16 -2.39 10.68
N GLU A 226 2.29 -3.11 10.65
CA GLU A 226 3.56 -2.52 10.24
C GLU A 226 3.53 -2.07 8.79
N ALA A 227 3.04 -2.89 7.85
CA ALA A 227 2.97 -2.55 6.44
C ALA A 227 2.11 -1.29 6.17
N ARG A 228 1.04 -1.08 6.96
CA ARG A 228 0.24 0.16 6.93
C ARG A 228 1.02 1.37 7.41
N ASN A 229 1.74 1.24 8.52
CA ASN A 229 2.61 2.31 9.02
C ASN A 229 3.75 2.62 8.05
N LEU A 230 4.28 1.60 7.36
CA LEU A 230 5.28 1.77 6.29
C LEU A 230 4.69 2.49 5.09
N PHE A 231 3.49 2.13 4.64
CA PHE A 231 2.84 2.79 3.53
C PHE A 231 2.68 4.30 3.74
N ALA A 232 2.43 4.72 4.98
CA ALA A 232 2.33 6.13 5.36
C ALA A 232 3.68 6.88 5.36
N ALA A 233 4.82 6.18 5.26
CA ALA A 233 6.13 6.79 5.30
C ALA A 233 6.55 7.38 3.94
N ASN A 234 7.28 8.50 3.97
CA ASN A 234 7.78 9.20 2.77
C ASN A 234 8.77 8.38 1.92
N TYR A 235 9.27 7.25 2.45
CA TYR A 235 10.19 6.35 1.76
C TYR A 235 9.52 5.09 1.20
N ALA A 236 8.19 4.95 1.32
CA ALA A 236 7.45 3.85 0.73
C ALA A 236 7.04 4.12 -0.73
N ALA A 237 6.65 3.06 -1.43
CA ALA A 237 6.09 3.15 -2.78
C ALA A 237 4.88 4.10 -2.83
N SER A 238 4.67 4.75 -3.98
CA SER A 238 3.62 5.76 -4.19
C SER A 238 2.26 5.35 -3.62
N GLN A 239 1.69 6.22 -2.78
CA GLN A 239 0.43 5.94 -2.09
C GLN A 239 -0.80 6.04 -3.01
N ASN A 240 -0.68 6.80 -4.09
CA ASN A 240 -1.80 7.19 -4.95
C ASN A 240 -1.79 6.47 -6.30
N ALA A 241 -0.83 5.57 -6.53
CA ALA A 241 -0.76 4.79 -7.75
C ALA A 241 -1.79 3.65 -7.73
N PRO A 242 -2.60 3.48 -8.80
CA PRO A 242 -3.43 2.29 -8.99
C PRO A 242 -2.58 1.01 -8.97
N ARG A 243 -3.17 -0.09 -8.49
CA ARG A 243 -2.49 -1.39 -8.36
C ARG A 243 -3.20 -2.43 -9.22
N THR A 244 -2.47 -3.13 -10.08
CA THR A 244 -3.04 -4.22 -10.86
C THR A 244 -2.98 -5.50 -10.05
N VAL A 245 -4.13 -6.14 -9.82
CA VAL A 245 -4.22 -7.38 -9.06
C VAL A 245 -5.04 -8.42 -9.81
N ALA A 246 -4.78 -9.69 -9.53
CA ALA A 246 -5.61 -10.79 -10.01
C ALA A 246 -6.53 -11.27 -8.88
N ILE A 247 -7.80 -11.49 -9.17
CA ILE A 247 -8.79 -11.99 -8.20
C ILE A 247 -9.37 -13.29 -8.73
N THR A 248 -9.31 -14.35 -7.91
CA THR A 248 -9.69 -15.71 -8.28
C THR A 248 -10.47 -16.39 -7.16
N GLY A 249 -11.21 -17.45 -7.49
CA GLY A 249 -12.00 -18.22 -6.54
C GLY A 249 -13.45 -17.77 -6.42
N GLN A 250 -14.02 -17.81 -5.21
CA GLN A 250 -15.44 -17.54 -4.91
C GLN A 250 -15.80 -16.04 -4.92
N VAL A 251 -15.66 -15.43 -6.09
CA VAL A 251 -16.09 -14.06 -6.38
C VAL A 251 -17.02 -14.04 -7.58
N TYR A 252 -17.86 -13.01 -7.71
CA TYR A 252 -18.82 -12.94 -8.82
C TYR A 252 -18.17 -12.77 -10.19
N ARG A 253 -17.07 -12.01 -10.25
CA ARG A 253 -16.31 -11.78 -11.48
C ARG A 253 -14.83 -12.01 -11.21
N PRO A 254 -14.30 -13.24 -11.38
CA PRO A 254 -12.85 -13.45 -11.31
C PRO A 254 -12.16 -12.79 -12.51
N GLY A 255 -10.93 -12.33 -12.33
CA GLY A 255 -10.17 -11.66 -13.38
C GLY A 255 -9.11 -10.70 -12.86
N SER A 256 -8.49 -9.97 -13.77
CA SER A 256 -7.54 -8.90 -13.46
C SER A 256 -8.26 -7.57 -13.25
N TYR A 257 -7.93 -6.88 -12.16
CA TYR A 257 -8.54 -5.62 -11.76
C TYR A 257 -7.50 -4.55 -11.50
N LEU A 258 -7.82 -3.32 -11.89
CA LEU A 258 -7.06 -2.13 -11.52
C LEU A 258 -7.70 -1.52 -10.26
N VAL A 259 -7.07 -1.73 -9.11
CA VAL A 259 -7.55 -1.21 -7.84
C VAL A 259 -7.00 0.21 -7.67
N THR A 260 -7.88 1.18 -7.82
CA THR A 260 -7.56 2.59 -7.59
C THR A 260 -7.76 2.95 -6.11
N PRO A 261 -6.87 3.78 -5.53
CA PRO A 261 -7.11 4.55 -4.30
C PRO A 261 -8.55 5.09 -4.24
N GLY A 262 -9.29 4.77 -3.18
CA GLY A 262 -10.69 5.21 -3.04
C GLY A 262 -10.81 6.73 -2.90
N SER A 263 -11.83 7.34 -3.51
CA SER A 263 -12.34 8.63 -3.05
C SER A 263 -13.23 8.36 -1.84
N SER A 264 -12.89 8.86 -0.66
CA SER A 264 -13.89 9.01 0.39
C SER A 264 -14.98 9.91 -0.18
N SER A 265 -16.19 9.37 -0.32
CA SER A 265 -17.37 10.13 -0.71
C SER A 265 -17.75 11.06 0.44
N SER A 266 -17.08 12.21 0.55
CA SER A 266 -17.64 13.36 1.24
C SER A 266 -18.54 14.09 0.24
N GLU A 267 -19.84 14.00 0.49
CA GLU A 267 -20.87 14.78 -0.16
C GLU A 267 -20.52 16.28 -0.06
N ALA A 268 -20.71 17.00 -1.18
CA ALA A 268 -20.44 18.43 -1.39
C ALA A 268 -18.96 18.89 -1.50
N GLY A 269 -18.44 18.89 -2.73
CA GLY A 269 -17.89 20.12 -3.31
C GLY A 269 -16.48 20.58 -2.94
N THR A 270 -15.49 19.68 -2.94
CA THR A 270 -14.11 19.86 -3.47
C THR A 270 -13.29 18.65 -3.01
N VAL A 271 -13.32 17.56 -3.79
CA VAL A 271 -12.59 16.34 -3.45
C VAL A 271 -11.19 16.40 -4.06
N ALA A 272 -10.16 16.46 -3.21
CA ALA A 272 -8.80 16.22 -3.65
C ALA A 272 -8.66 14.78 -4.19
N PRO A 273 -7.96 14.54 -5.31
CA PRO A 273 -7.73 13.18 -5.79
C PRO A 273 -6.83 12.40 -4.81
N GLY A 274 -7.30 11.25 -4.31
CA GLY A 274 -6.42 10.23 -3.72
C GLY A 274 -6.38 10.08 -2.19
N SER A 275 -7.50 10.11 -1.47
CA SER A 275 -7.52 9.94 0.00
C SER A 275 -7.84 8.52 0.52
N GLY A 276 -7.93 7.50 -0.35
CA GLY A 276 -8.25 6.13 0.05
C GLY A 276 -7.16 5.14 -0.37
N LEU A 277 -6.92 4.11 0.42
CA LEU A 277 -5.90 3.10 0.11
C LEU A 277 -6.41 2.10 -0.95
N PRO A 278 -5.57 1.57 -1.84
CA PRO A 278 -5.94 0.46 -2.70
C PRO A 278 -5.95 -0.84 -1.87
N THR A 279 -7.09 -1.19 -1.28
CA THR A 279 -7.19 -2.31 -0.33
C THR A 279 -7.83 -3.56 -0.90
N LEU A 280 -7.66 -4.68 -0.18
CA LEU A 280 -8.29 -5.97 -0.48
C LEU A 280 -9.80 -5.85 -0.64
N MET A 281 -10.47 -5.20 0.32
CA MET A 281 -11.91 -4.94 0.31
C MET A 281 -12.34 -4.27 -0.99
N ARG A 282 -11.60 -3.24 -1.42
CA ARG A 282 -11.87 -2.52 -2.66
C ARG A 282 -11.70 -3.42 -3.88
N GLY A 283 -10.66 -4.25 -3.92
CA GLY A 283 -10.45 -5.24 -4.97
C GLY A 283 -11.63 -6.20 -5.09
N ILE A 284 -12.09 -6.77 -3.97
CA ILE A 284 -13.23 -7.70 -3.95
C ILE A 284 -14.53 -7.01 -4.40
N GLN A 285 -14.78 -5.77 -3.99
CA GLN A 285 -15.91 -4.98 -4.47
C GLN A 285 -15.89 -4.78 -5.99
N LEU A 286 -14.72 -4.50 -6.57
CA LEU A 286 -14.55 -4.39 -8.02
C LEU A 286 -14.83 -5.71 -8.74
N ALA A 287 -14.50 -6.85 -8.11
CA ALA A 287 -14.89 -8.19 -8.56
C ALA A 287 -16.39 -8.50 -8.40
N GLY A 288 -17.20 -7.52 -7.99
CA GLY A 288 -18.63 -7.68 -7.76
C GLY A 288 -18.97 -8.35 -6.43
N GLY A 289 -18.00 -8.47 -5.51
CA GLY A 289 -18.18 -9.10 -4.21
C GLY A 289 -17.86 -10.60 -4.20
N ILE A 290 -18.08 -11.20 -3.03
CA ILE A 290 -17.91 -12.64 -2.76
C ILE A 290 -19.22 -13.41 -3.00
N THR A 291 -19.14 -14.69 -3.36
CA THR A 291 -20.32 -15.56 -3.45
C THR A 291 -20.72 -16.08 -2.06
N SER A 292 -21.91 -16.68 -1.93
CA SER A 292 -22.40 -17.27 -0.67
C SER A 292 -21.59 -18.50 -0.21
N GLN A 293 -20.75 -19.06 -1.09
CA GLN A 293 -19.89 -20.20 -0.83
C GLN A 293 -18.44 -19.80 -0.54
N ALA A 294 -18.13 -18.51 -0.48
CA ALA A 294 -16.80 -18.01 -0.19
C ALA A 294 -16.40 -18.23 1.27
N ASP A 295 -15.16 -18.67 1.50
CA ASP A 295 -14.55 -18.62 2.83
C ASP A 295 -13.86 -17.27 3.04
N VAL A 296 -14.53 -16.38 3.79
CA VAL A 296 -14.02 -15.06 4.15
C VAL A 296 -12.99 -15.08 5.28
N ARG A 297 -12.81 -16.21 5.97
CA ARG A 297 -11.85 -16.34 7.08
C ARG A 297 -10.45 -16.71 6.60
N SER A 298 -10.36 -17.34 5.43
CA SER A 298 -9.13 -17.90 4.90
C SER A 298 -8.73 -17.32 3.54
N ILE A 299 -9.00 -16.03 3.30
CA ILE A 299 -8.62 -15.38 2.04
C ILE A 299 -7.10 -15.33 1.95
N LYS A 300 -6.55 -15.72 0.80
CA LYS A 300 -5.10 -15.76 0.60
C LYS A 300 -4.68 -14.69 -0.38
N ILE A 301 -3.73 -13.85 0.00
CA ILE A 301 -3.02 -12.96 -0.92
C ILE A 301 -1.67 -13.58 -1.22
N ARG A 302 -1.43 -13.94 -2.48
CA ARG A 302 -0.11 -14.33 -2.99
C ARG A 302 0.54 -13.10 -3.59
N ARG A 303 1.59 -12.63 -2.94
CA ARG A 303 2.33 -11.43 -3.31
C ARG A 303 3.66 -11.81 -3.95
N PRO A 304 3.91 -11.44 -5.21
CA PRO A 304 5.22 -11.62 -5.80
C PRO A 304 6.23 -10.67 -5.14
N THR A 305 7.38 -11.20 -4.75
CA THR A 305 8.52 -10.42 -4.24
C THR A 305 9.48 -10.09 -5.38
N ARG A 306 10.33 -9.08 -5.20
CA ARG A 306 11.30 -8.67 -6.24
C ARG A 306 12.42 -9.68 -6.45
N ILE A 307 12.61 -10.57 -5.49
CA ILE A 307 13.56 -11.68 -5.56
C ILE A 307 12.97 -12.94 -6.21
N GLY A 308 11.74 -12.88 -6.75
CA GLY A 308 11.08 -13.99 -7.44
C GLY A 308 10.35 -15.00 -6.55
N SER A 309 10.45 -14.85 -5.23
CA SER A 309 9.68 -15.64 -4.26
C SER A 309 8.24 -15.11 -4.15
N GLU A 310 7.31 -15.95 -3.67
CA GLU A 310 5.96 -15.51 -3.32
C GLU A 310 5.77 -15.46 -1.80
N GLN A 311 5.26 -14.34 -1.30
CA GLN A 311 4.75 -14.23 0.06
C GLN A 311 3.27 -14.55 0.08
N THR A 312 2.83 -15.45 0.96
CA THR A 312 1.40 -15.74 1.16
C THR A 312 0.91 -15.10 2.45
N LEU A 313 -0.12 -14.27 2.36
CA LEU A 313 -0.80 -13.65 3.49
C LEU A 313 -2.16 -14.31 3.66
N ASN A 314 -2.46 -14.79 4.87
CA ASN A 314 -3.79 -15.32 5.21
C ASN A 314 -4.57 -14.22 5.92
N ILE A 315 -5.74 -13.90 5.38
CA ILE A 315 -6.57 -12.77 5.78
C ILE A 315 -7.93 -13.26 6.21
N ASN A 316 -8.36 -12.77 7.38
CA ASN A 316 -9.66 -13.06 7.94
C ASN A 316 -10.56 -11.83 7.82
N LEU A 317 -11.23 -11.68 6.68
CA LEU A 317 -12.16 -10.56 6.47
C LEU A 317 -13.41 -10.65 7.35
N TRP A 318 -13.72 -11.83 7.89
CA TRP A 318 -14.81 -11.95 8.88
C TRP A 318 -14.54 -11.09 10.12
N GLU A 319 -13.29 -11.04 10.57
CA GLU A 319 -12.90 -10.24 11.73
C GLU A 319 -13.06 -8.74 11.45
N LEU A 320 -12.69 -8.26 10.25
CA LEU A 320 -12.98 -6.88 9.83
C LEU A 320 -14.47 -6.55 9.89
N LEU A 321 -15.33 -7.46 9.43
CA LEU A 321 -16.78 -7.21 9.39
C LEU A 321 -17.41 -7.25 10.79
N GLN A 322 -16.91 -8.12 11.67
CA GLN A 322 -17.48 -8.33 12.99
C GLN A 322 -16.94 -7.36 14.05
N THR A 323 -15.62 -7.11 14.05
CA THR A 323 -14.94 -6.31 15.06
C THR A 323 -14.51 -4.94 14.54
N GLY A 324 -14.55 -4.71 13.23
CA GLY A 324 -14.00 -3.51 12.62
C GLY A 324 -12.48 -3.48 12.57
N ASP A 325 -11.79 -4.61 12.79
CA ASP A 325 -10.32 -4.66 12.74
C ASP A 325 -9.81 -4.38 11.32
N LEU A 326 -9.41 -3.12 11.11
CA LEU A 326 -8.88 -2.67 9.84
C LEU A 326 -7.59 -3.40 9.45
N ASN A 327 -6.87 -4.06 10.36
CA ASN A 327 -5.66 -4.80 10.01
C ASN A 327 -5.92 -6.01 9.10
N GLN A 328 -7.17 -6.41 8.90
CA GLN A 328 -7.53 -7.44 7.93
C GLN A 328 -7.73 -6.86 6.52
N ASP A 329 -7.89 -5.55 6.36
CA ASP A 329 -8.00 -4.91 5.04
C ASP A 329 -6.60 -4.49 4.53
N VAL A 330 -5.87 -5.45 3.98
CA VAL A 330 -4.49 -5.27 3.53
C VAL A 330 -4.40 -4.30 2.34
N VAL A 331 -3.39 -3.44 2.35
CA VAL A 331 -3.04 -2.61 1.19
C VAL A 331 -2.38 -3.48 0.13
N LEU A 332 -2.94 -3.44 -1.08
CA LEU A 332 -2.52 -4.25 -2.20
C LEU A 332 -1.27 -3.69 -2.88
N GLN A 333 -0.49 -4.59 -3.47
CA GLN A 333 0.64 -4.28 -4.33
C GLN A 333 0.36 -4.72 -5.75
N ASP A 334 1.15 -4.16 -6.67
CA ASP A 334 1.08 -4.56 -8.07
C ASP A 334 1.53 -6.03 -8.21
N GLY A 335 0.74 -6.81 -8.94
CA GLY A 335 0.96 -8.25 -9.11
C GLY A 335 0.39 -9.14 -8.01
N ASP A 336 -0.26 -8.58 -6.97
CA ASP A 336 -0.92 -9.39 -5.96
C ASP A 336 -2.01 -10.29 -6.59
N THR A 337 -2.02 -11.56 -6.20
CA THR A 337 -3.08 -12.51 -6.54
C THR A 337 -3.91 -12.82 -5.32
N ILE A 338 -5.16 -12.42 -5.35
CA ILE A 338 -6.15 -12.63 -4.30
C ILE A 338 -6.91 -13.92 -4.64
N VAL A 339 -6.86 -14.88 -3.72
CA VAL A 339 -7.54 -16.17 -3.83
C VAL A 339 -8.60 -16.23 -2.74
N VAL A 340 -9.86 -16.30 -3.16
CA VAL A 340 -11.02 -16.49 -2.27
C VAL A 340 -11.42 -17.96 -2.29
N PRO A 341 -11.09 -18.76 -1.27
CA PRO A 341 -11.38 -20.18 -1.27
C PRO A 341 -12.87 -20.48 -1.13
N THR A 342 -13.23 -21.73 -1.39
CA THR A 342 -14.58 -22.25 -1.14
C THR A 342 -14.68 -22.72 0.30
N ALA A 343 -15.74 -22.34 1.01
CA ALA A 343 -15.98 -22.77 2.38
C ALA A 343 -16.18 -24.28 2.47
N THR A 344 -15.48 -24.92 3.40
CA THR A 344 -15.63 -26.36 3.69
C THR A 344 -16.92 -26.65 4.46
N GLU A 345 -17.38 -25.69 5.27
CA GLU A 345 -18.62 -25.74 6.03
C GLU A 345 -19.39 -24.43 5.82
N ILE A 346 -20.65 -24.51 5.38
CA ILE A 346 -21.50 -23.35 5.14
C ILE A 346 -22.40 -23.16 6.36
N ASN A 347 -22.14 -22.11 7.15
CA ASN A 347 -23.04 -21.70 8.22
C ASN A 347 -24.10 -20.73 7.68
N THR A 348 -25.37 -21.14 7.71
CA THR A 348 -26.50 -20.37 7.15
C THR A 348 -26.68 -19.00 7.83
N ALA A 349 -26.35 -18.86 9.11
CA ALA A 349 -26.40 -17.58 9.82
C ALA A 349 -25.33 -16.60 9.29
N GLU A 350 -24.16 -17.11 8.95
CA GLU A 350 -23.04 -16.33 8.42
C GLU A 350 -23.29 -15.89 6.97
N VAL A 351 -23.83 -16.78 6.13
CA VAL A 351 -24.23 -16.42 4.76
C VAL A 351 -25.20 -15.25 4.75
N THR A 352 -26.16 -15.24 5.67
CA THR A 352 -27.15 -14.18 5.79
C THR A 352 -26.50 -12.85 6.20
N GLN A 353 -25.50 -12.89 7.09
CA GLN A 353 -24.75 -11.70 7.51
C GLN A 353 -23.82 -11.18 6.41
N LEU A 354 -23.12 -12.05 5.68
CA LEU A 354 -22.26 -11.64 4.56
C LEU A 354 -23.06 -10.95 3.47
N ALA A 355 -24.27 -11.44 3.22
CA ALA A 355 -25.12 -10.93 2.16
C ALA A 355 -25.70 -9.53 2.42
N THR A 356 -25.56 -8.98 3.63
CA THR A 356 -25.88 -7.57 3.94
C THR A 356 -24.66 -6.65 3.98
N THR A 357 -23.45 -7.18 3.75
CA THR A 357 -22.19 -6.42 3.84
C THR A 357 -21.81 -5.76 2.51
N THR A 358 -20.83 -4.84 2.57
CA THR A 358 -20.23 -4.21 1.39
C THR A 358 -19.41 -5.16 0.52
N LEU A 359 -19.19 -6.41 0.98
CA LEU A 359 -18.57 -7.48 0.20
C LEU A 359 -19.57 -8.23 -0.69
N SER A 360 -20.86 -7.93 -0.56
CA SER A 360 -21.90 -8.49 -1.43
C SER A 360 -22.19 -7.57 -2.61
N PRO A 361 -22.60 -8.11 -3.78
CA PRO A 361 -22.92 -7.31 -4.94
C PRO A 361 -24.04 -6.33 -4.61
N ALA A 362 -24.01 -5.10 -5.13
CA ALA A 362 -25.10 -4.15 -4.89
C ALA A 362 -26.46 -4.62 -5.44
N THR A 363 -26.45 -5.45 -6.50
CA THR A 363 -27.64 -6.08 -7.08
C THR A 363 -27.32 -7.49 -7.57
N ILE A 364 -28.31 -8.38 -7.50
CA ILE A 364 -28.32 -9.68 -8.17
C ILE A 364 -29.25 -9.60 -9.39
N GLN A 365 -28.89 -10.27 -10.48
CA GLN A 365 -29.74 -10.41 -11.66
C GLN A 365 -30.42 -11.77 -11.64
N VAL A 366 -31.74 -11.79 -11.76
CA VAL A 366 -32.53 -13.02 -11.81
C VAL A 366 -33.38 -12.99 -13.08
N GLY A 367 -33.34 -14.06 -13.85
CA GLY A 367 -34.17 -14.19 -15.04
C GLY A 367 -35.57 -14.65 -14.65
N VAL A 368 -36.58 -13.81 -14.81
CA VAL A 368 -37.98 -14.23 -14.63
C VAL A 368 -38.60 -14.43 -16.01
N VAL A 369 -38.94 -15.68 -16.33
CA VAL A 369 -39.37 -16.09 -17.67
C VAL A 369 -40.70 -16.84 -17.63
N GLY A 370 -41.44 -16.82 -18.74
CA GLY A 370 -42.74 -17.49 -18.86
C GLY A 370 -43.92 -16.54 -18.68
N GLU A 371 -45.01 -17.05 -18.08
CA GLU A 371 -46.29 -16.32 -17.95
C GLU A 371 -46.30 -15.32 -16.78
N VAL A 372 -45.41 -14.33 -16.84
CA VAL A 372 -45.39 -13.17 -15.93
C VAL A 372 -45.73 -11.89 -16.69
N LYS A 373 -46.12 -10.82 -16.00
CA LYS A 373 -46.50 -9.56 -16.68
C LYS A 373 -45.33 -8.89 -17.41
N LYS A 374 -44.11 -8.99 -16.88
CA LYS A 374 -42.88 -8.46 -17.48
C LYS A 374 -41.76 -9.52 -17.47
N PRO A 375 -41.70 -10.43 -18.45
CA PRO A 375 -40.62 -11.41 -18.53
C PRO A 375 -39.31 -10.71 -18.92
N GLY A 376 -38.20 -11.18 -18.35
CA GLY A 376 -36.86 -10.63 -18.61
C GLY A 376 -35.91 -10.78 -17.43
N LEU A 377 -34.75 -10.13 -17.54
CA LEU A 377 -33.80 -10.01 -16.44
C LEU A 377 -34.28 -8.94 -15.45
N THR A 378 -34.40 -9.32 -14.19
CA THR A 378 -34.82 -8.46 -13.10
C THR A 378 -33.65 -8.22 -12.16
N ALA A 379 -33.30 -6.95 -11.94
CA ALA A 379 -32.30 -6.56 -10.95
C ALA A 379 -32.94 -6.48 -9.55
N LEU A 380 -32.39 -7.22 -8.60
CA LEU A 380 -32.90 -7.32 -7.23
C LEU A 380 -31.77 -7.04 -6.23
N GLN A 381 -32.13 -6.76 -4.98
CA GLN A 381 -31.16 -6.66 -3.89
C GLN A 381 -30.63 -8.05 -3.51
N PRO A 382 -29.40 -8.17 -2.97
CA PRO A 382 -28.93 -9.41 -2.35
C PRO A 382 -29.90 -9.95 -1.32
N ASN A 383 -29.94 -11.28 -1.15
CA ASN A 383 -30.92 -11.99 -0.31
C ASN A 383 -32.38 -11.84 -0.72
N SER A 384 -32.68 -11.30 -1.91
CA SER A 384 -34.06 -11.24 -2.38
C SER A 384 -34.65 -12.64 -2.54
N SER A 385 -35.89 -12.77 -2.11
CA SER A 385 -36.65 -14.02 -2.17
C SER A 385 -37.34 -14.21 -3.52
N LEU A 386 -37.75 -15.45 -3.78
CA LEU A 386 -38.43 -15.82 -5.01
C LEU A 386 -39.73 -15.00 -5.23
N ASN A 387 -40.49 -14.76 -4.17
CA ASN A 387 -41.70 -13.93 -4.24
C ASN A 387 -41.37 -12.48 -4.64
N GLN A 388 -40.27 -11.91 -4.15
CA GLN A 388 -39.85 -10.55 -4.52
C GLN A 388 -39.46 -10.46 -6.00
N ALA A 389 -38.82 -11.49 -6.57
CA ALA A 389 -38.53 -11.54 -8.01
C ALA A 389 -39.79 -11.56 -8.86
N LEU A 390 -40.78 -12.39 -8.48
CA LEU A 390 -42.05 -12.45 -9.17
C LEU A 390 -42.80 -11.12 -9.10
N LEU A 391 -42.83 -10.47 -7.94
CA LEU A 391 -43.45 -9.16 -7.77
C LEU A 391 -42.73 -8.08 -8.59
N ALA A 392 -41.40 -8.09 -8.61
CA ALA A 392 -40.60 -7.18 -9.42
C ALA A 392 -40.81 -7.38 -10.94
N ALA A 393 -41.09 -8.61 -11.37
CA ALA A 393 -41.54 -8.94 -12.73
C ALA A 393 -43.01 -8.58 -13.02
N GLY A 394 -43.68 -7.87 -12.10
CA GLY A 394 -45.09 -7.46 -12.22
C GLY A 394 -46.10 -8.53 -11.81
N GLY A 395 -45.65 -9.63 -11.22
CA GLY A 395 -46.48 -10.74 -10.79
C GLY A 395 -46.86 -11.71 -11.91
N PHE A 396 -47.74 -12.66 -11.57
CA PHE A 396 -48.27 -13.64 -12.50
C PHE A 396 -49.17 -12.99 -13.55
N ASN A 397 -49.21 -13.56 -14.76
CA ASN A 397 -50.24 -13.22 -15.73
C ASN A 397 -51.57 -13.89 -15.31
N ASP A 398 -52.50 -13.10 -14.78
CA ASP A 398 -53.77 -13.54 -14.17
C ASP A 398 -54.62 -14.44 -15.10
N ALA A 399 -54.47 -14.33 -16.43
CA ALA A 399 -55.24 -15.11 -17.40
C ALA A 399 -54.63 -16.47 -17.78
N ARG A 400 -53.31 -16.65 -17.63
CA ARG A 400 -52.58 -17.78 -18.26
C ARG A 400 -51.53 -18.45 -17.40
N ALA A 401 -51.13 -17.85 -16.27
CA ALA A 401 -50.04 -18.35 -15.44
C ALA A 401 -50.49 -19.45 -14.46
N SER A 402 -49.60 -20.42 -14.21
CA SER A 402 -49.72 -21.33 -13.08
C SER A 402 -49.14 -20.65 -11.82
N SER A 403 -50.01 -20.11 -10.97
CA SER A 403 -49.62 -19.42 -9.73
C SER A 403 -49.33 -20.35 -8.56
N ALA A 404 -49.65 -21.65 -8.66
CA ALA A 404 -49.48 -22.61 -7.56
C ALA A 404 -48.02 -23.04 -7.34
N ALA A 405 -47.22 -23.08 -8.40
CA ALA A 405 -45.83 -23.48 -8.36
C ALA A 405 -45.04 -22.89 -9.52
N VAL A 406 -43.75 -22.64 -9.29
CA VAL A 406 -42.80 -22.21 -10.32
C VAL A 406 -41.58 -23.12 -10.32
N ASP A 407 -40.89 -23.15 -11.45
CA ASP A 407 -39.62 -23.83 -11.58
C ASP A 407 -38.48 -22.86 -11.25
N LEU A 408 -37.74 -23.13 -10.17
CA LEU A 408 -36.48 -22.45 -9.88
C LEU A 408 -35.34 -23.23 -10.53
N ILE A 409 -34.63 -22.58 -11.44
CA ILE A 409 -33.51 -23.12 -12.17
C ILE A 409 -32.25 -22.38 -11.68
N ARG A 410 -31.27 -23.13 -11.15
CA ARG A 410 -30.03 -22.57 -10.61
C ARG A 410 -28.81 -23.17 -11.30
N LEU A 411 -27.92 -22.30 -11.79
CA LEU A 411 -26.63 -22.69 -12.34
C LEU A 411 -25.66 -22.98 -11.19
N ASN A 412 -25.19 -24.22 -11.12
CA ASN A 412 -24.20 -24.63 -10.14
C ASN A 412 -22.80 -24.17 -10.56
N PRO A 413 -21.86 -23.96 -9.62
CA PRO A 413 -20.49 -23.53 -9.92
C PRO A 413 -19.72 -24.44 -10.89
N ASN A 414 -20.11 -25.72 -11.01
CA ASN A 414 -19.52 -26.69 -11.93
C ASN A 414 -20.11 -26.64 -13.36
N GLY A 415 -20.97 -25.65 -13.65
CA GLY A 415 -21.63 -25.50 -14.95
C GLY A 415 -22.88 -26.37 -15.14
N THR A 416 -23.25 -27.21 -14.17
CA THR A 416 -24.51 -27.98 -14.21
C THR A 416 -25.69 -27.11 -13.79
N VAL A 417 -26.90 -27.48 -14.20
CA VAL A 417 -28.12 -26.75 -13.82
C VAL A 417 -28.97 -27.64 -12.91
N SER A 418 -29.38 -27.10 -11.77
CA SER A 418 -30.38 -27.72 -10.89
C SER A 418 -31.75 -27.11 -11.17
N LYS A 419 -32.79 -27.95 -11.17
CA LYS A 419 -34.17 -27.53 -11.33
C LYS A 419 -34.98 -27.99 -10.12
N ARG A 420 -35.65 -27.08 -9.44
CA ARG A 420 -36.50 -27.33 -8.28
C ARG A 420 -37.87 -26.72 -8.49
N VAL A 421 -38.91 -27.51 -8.31
CA VAL A 421 -40.29 -27.01 -8.26
C VAL A 421 -40.52 -26.38 -6.89
N VAL A 422 -40.89 -25.12 -6.84
CA VAL A 422 -41.19 -24.38 -5.61
C VAL A 422 -42.68 -24.06 -5.59
N LYS A 423 -43.38 -24.51 -4.55
CA LYS A 423 -44.79 -24.16 -4.33
C LYS A 423 -44.86 -22.73 -3.85
N ILE A 424 -45.65 -21.90 -4.51
CA ILE A 424 -45.72 -20.47 -4.19
C ILE A 424 -46.73 -20.24 -3.09
N ASP A 425 -46.29 -19.56 -2.04
CA ASP A 425 -47.14 -19.04 -1.00
C ASP A 425 -46.69 -17.62 -0.62
N PHE A 426 -47.48 -16.62 -1.03
CA PHE A 426 -47.19 -15.21 -0.73
C PHE A 426 -47.46 -14.84 0.72
N SER A 427 -48.14 -15.69 1.49
CA SER A 427 -48.37 -15.47 2.92
C SER A 427 -47.15 -15.86 3.77
N LYS A 428 -46.18 -16.58 3.20
CA LYS A 428 -44.98 -17.06 3.89
C LYS A 428 -43.80 -16.13 3.65
N GLY A 429 -43.07 -15.84 4.72
CA GLY A 429 -41.78 -15.13 4.67
C GLY A 429 -40.69 -15.96 3.99
N ILE A 430 -39.45 -15.46 3.99
CA ILE A 430 -38.29 -16.13 3.38
C ILE A 430 -38.08 -17.50 4.03
N ASN A 431 -38.08 -18.57 3.23
CA ASN A 431 -37.86 -19.95 3.68
C ASN A 431 -37.48 -20.85 2.49
N ASP A 432 -36.77 -21.95 2.73
CA ASP A 432 -36.24 -22.78 1.64
C ASP A 432 -37.28 -23.58 0.85
N GLU A 433 -38.49 -23.77 1.40
CA GLU A 433 -39.53 -24.66 0.85
C GLU A 433 -40.46 -23.95 -0.14
N THR A 434 -40.95 -22.76 0.21
CA THR A 434 -41.96 -22.01 -0.54
C THR A 434 -41.52 -20.63 -1.00
N ASN A 435 -40.49 -20.05 -0.38
CA ASN A 435 -39.99 -18.73 -0.74
C ASN A 435 -38.47 -18.61 -0.56
N PRO A 436 -37.67 -19.39 -1.31
CA PRO A 436 -36.23 -19.48 -1.12
C PRO A 436 -35.52 -18.19 -1.53
N ILE A 437 -34.33 -17.98 -0.96
CA ILE A 437 -33.42 -16.91 -1.35
C ILE A 437 -32.87 -17.20 -2.76
N LEU A 438 -32.94 -16.19 -3.61
CA LEU A 438 -32.43 -16.23 -4.97
C LEU A 438 -30.95 -15.88 -5.00
N HIS A 439 -30.24 -16.57 -5.88
CA HIS A 439 -28.84 -16.31 -6.19
C HIS A 439 -28.75 -15.55 -7.51
N ASN A 440 -27.62 -14.87 -7.72
CA ASN A 440 -27.36 -14.23 -9.00
C ASN A 440 -27.40 -15.27 -10.13
N ASN A 441 -28.02 -14.90 -11.24
CA ASN A 441 -28.30 -15.73 -12.42
C ASN A 441 -29.28 -16.90 -12.18
N ASP A 442 -30.01 -16.93 -11.07
CA ASP A 442 -31.15 -17.83 -10.95
C ASP A 442 -32.19 -17.50 -12.02
N VAL A 443 -32.89 -18.52 -12.51
CA VAL A 443 -33.99 -18.38 -13.46
C VAL A 443 -35.27 -18.90 -12.82
N VAL A 444 -36.27 -18.04 -12.69
CA VAL A 444 -37.61 -18.39 -12.23
C VAL A 444 -38.50 -18.55 -13.47
N LEU A 445 -38.87 -19.79 -13.77
CA LEU A 445 -39.73 -20.14 -14.89
C LEU A 445 -41.17 -20.34 -14.41
N VAL A 446 -42.06 -19.48 -14.88
CA VAL A 446 -43.50 -19.56 -14.63
C VAL A 446 -44.18 -20.29 -15.78
N SER A 447 -44.69 -21.48 -15.48
CA SER A 447 -45.41 -22.31 -16.45
C SER A 447 -46.83 -21.82 -16.73
N ARG A 448 -47.38 -22.22 -17.87
CA ARG A 448 -48.80 -22.00 -18.24
C ARG A 448 -49.75 -22.82 -17.38
N SER A 449 -50.92 -22.26 -17.08
CA SER A 449 -52.02 -22.96 -16.39
C SER A 449 -52.63 -24.06 -17.27
N GLY A 450 -53.18 -25.10 -16.64
CA GLY A 450 -53.77 -26.25 -17.34
C GLY A 450 -54.93 -25.89 -18.28
N ILE A 451 -55.67 -24.81 -17.99
CA ILE A 451 -56.82 -24.32 -18.77
C ILE A 451 -56.35 -23.51 -19.99
N ALA A 452 -55.18 -22.86 -19.92
CA ALA A 452 -54.60 -22.15 -21.05
C ALA A 452 -54.04 -23.10 -22.12
N LYS A 453 -53.63 -24.32 -21.75
CA LYS A 453 -53.14 -25.33 -22.70
C LYS A 453 -54.23 -25.98 -23.57
N THR A 454 -55.49 -25.96 -23.12
CA THR A 454 -56.63 -26.55 -23.83
C THR A 454 -57.41 -25.54 -24.68
N SER A 455 -57.41 -24.25 -24.32
CA SER A 455 -58.06 -23.18 -25.09
C SER A 455 -57.41 -22.95 -26.47
N ASP A 456 -56.07 -22.93 -26.54
CA ASP A 456 -55.36 -22.70 -27.80
C ASP A 456 -55.54 -23.88 -28.78
N THR A 457 -55.65 -25.12 -28.29
CA THR A 457 -55.94 -26.30 -29.12
C THR A 457 -57.39 -26.31 -29.61
N VAL A 458 -58.35 -25.87 -28.81
CA VAL A 458 -59.77 -25.78 -29.24
C VAL A 458 -59.96 -24.65 -30.27
N ASN A 459 -59.30 -23.49 -30.11
CA ASN A 459 -59.36 -22.41 -31.11
C ASN A 459 -58.64 -22.74 -32.42
N THR A 460 -57.61 -23.59 -32.39
CA THR A 460 -56.91 -24.05 -33.61
C THR A 460 -57.65 -25.20 -34.32
N VAL A 461 -58.56 -25.91 -33.63
CA VAL A 461 -59.39 -26.99 -34.21
C VAL A 461 -60.79 -26.51 -34.62
N ALA A 462 -61.29 -25.41 -34.05
CA ALA A 462 -62.56 -24.79 -34.44
C ALA A 462 -62.48 -23.92 -35.71
N SER A 463 -61.27 -23.64 -36.21
CA SER A 463 -61.00 -22.77 -37.36
C SER A 463 -60.92 -23.49 -38.73
N PRO A 464 -61.71 -24.57 -38.94
CA PRO A 464 -62.34 -24.77 -40.26
C PRO A 464 -63.83 -25.14 -40.19
N LEU A 465 -64.48 -25.15 -39.02
CA LEU A 465 -65.90 -25.53 -38.91
C LEU A 465 -66.88 -24.36 -39.10
N GLY A 466 -66.38 -23.13 -39.22
CA GLY A 466 -67.17 -21.95 -39.61
C GLY A 466 -67.51 -21.85 -41.11
N THR A 467 -66.91 -22.69 -41.96
CA THR A 467 -67.06 -22.63 -43.43
C THR A 467 -67.98 -23.73 -43.99
N LEU A 468 -68.68 -24.49 -43.14
CA LEU A 468 -69.53 -25.62 -43.57
C LEU A 468 -71.03 -25.48 -43.25
N LEU A 469 -71.48 -24.37 -42.66
CA LEU A 469 -72.91 -24.08 -42.46
C LEU A 469 -73.49 -23.04 -43.45
N GLY A 470 -72.80 -22.80 -44.57
CA GLY A 470 -73.30 -21.99 -45.69
C GLY A 470 -73.83 -22.79 -46.89
N ILE A 471 -73.71 -24.12 -46.91
CA ILE A 471 -73.98 -24.96 -48.10
C ILE A 471 -75.36 -25.66 -48.05
N VAL A 472 -76.06 -25.65 -46.91
CA VAL A 472 -77.41 -26.25 -46.79
C VAL A 472 -78.56 -25.25 -47.03
N ARG A 473 -78.29 -24.13 -47.73
CA ARG A 473 -79.33 -23.21 -48.25
C ARG A 473 -79.43 -23.17 -49.78
N ILE A 474 -78.76 -24.11 -50.47
CA ILE A 474 -78.79 -24.23 -51.94
C ILE A 474 -79.64 -25.43 -52.42
N PHE A 475 -80.11 -26.32 -51.54
CA PHE A 475 -80.88 -27.52 -51.93
C PHE A 475 -82.34 -27.61 -51.47
N PHE A 476 -82.86 -26.67 -50.67
CA PHE A 476 -84.29 -26.61 -50.36
C PHE A 476 -84.78 -25.16 -50.35
N GLY A 477 -85.36 -24.76 -51.47
CA GLY A 477 -86.23 -23.59 -51.55
C GLY A 477 -87.67 -23.97 -51.22
N LEU A 478 -88.19 -23.42 -50.13
CA LEU A 478 -89.52 -22.84 -49.94
C LEU A 478 -89.63 -22.31 -48.50
#